data_AF-A0A818KHU7-F1
#
_entry.id   AF-A0A818KHU7-F1
#
_cell.length_a   1.000
_cell.length_b   1.000
_cell.length_c   1.000
_cell.angle_alpha   90.00
_cell.angle_beta   90.00
_cell.angle_gamma   90.00
#
_symmetry.space_group_name_H-M   'P 1'
#
loop_
_entity.id
_entity.type
_entity.pdbx_description
1 polymer ?
#
loop_
_entity_poly.entity_id
_entity_poly.type
_entity_poly.pdbx_seq_one_letter_code
_entity_poly.pdbx_strand_id
1 'polypeptide(L)'
;MAEHIDKTRLNNDLNYRFNYISRFIGFNQDDIKILNTLAPIICPLLPAIVEKAYKKLYTYDITKDYFHMRNDGFQQFLPNKDCGITLDSVQIDYRKDMLSVFLRRILTQTDWNESFLQYLSRVGEIHTNKGGSSSINVDYIHINALLCTLENIFIDTIWSIDSIEFKKKT
;
A
#
# COMPACT_ATOMS: atom_id res chain seq x y z
N MET A 1 -12.66 30.56 -11.21
CA MET A 1 -12.53 29.85 -12.51
C MET A 1 -11.94 28.48 -12.24
N ALA A 2 -12.38 27.44 -12.94
CA ALA A 2 -11.81 26.11 -12.80
C ALA A 2 -10.40 26.06 -13.42
N GLU A 3 -9.44 25.41 -12.75
CA GLU A 3 -8.13 25.12 -13.33
C GLU A 3 -8.28 24.13 -14.50
N HIS A 4 -7.56 24.37 -15.60
CA HIS A 4 -7.50 23.41 -16.70
C HIS A 4 -6.54 22.27 -16.37
N ILE A 5 -7.00 21.03 -16.54
CA ILE A 5 -6.20 19.82 -16.36
C ILE A 5 -6.11 19.05 -17.69
N ASP A 6 -4.90 18.71 -18.10
CA ASP A 6 -4.62 17.96 -19.32
C ASP A 6 -4.77 16.44 -19.08
N LYS A 7 -5.81 15.86 -19.69
CA LYS A 7 -6.13 14.43 -19.58
C LYS A 7 -5.04 13.51 -20.12
N THR A 8 -4.31 13.93 -21.15
CA THR A 8 -3.21 13.12 -21.73
C THR A 8 -2.03 13.09 -20.78
N ARG A 9 -1.67 14.24 -20.19
CA ARG A 9 -0.59 14.31 -19.20
C ARG A 9 -0.92 13.54 -17.94
N LEU A 10 -2.17 13.52 -17.48
CA LEU A 10 -2.56 12.65 -16.37
C LEU A 10 -2.18 11.19 -16.62
N ASN A 11 -2.25 10.67 -17.84
CA ASN A 11 -1.94 9.27 -18.13
C ASN A 11 -0.45 8.99 -18.40
N ASN A 12 0.31 10.00 -18.84
CA ASN A 12 1.67 9.80 -19.37
C ASN A 12 2.77 10.55 -18.59
N ASP A 13 2.42 11.49 -17.72
CA ASP A 13 3.35 12.29 -16.92
C ASP A 13 3.08 12.04 -15.44
N LEU A 14 3.97 11.26 -14.82
CA LEU A 14 3.85 10.84 -13.42
C LEU A 14 3.86 12.04 -12.46
N ASN A 15 4.75 13.01 -12.69
CA ASN A 15 4.85 14.20 -11.87
C ASN A 15 3.59 15.07 -12.01
N TYR A 16 3.08 15.24 -13.23
CA TYR A 16 1.84 15.99 -13.46
C TYR A 16 0.64 15.33 -12.75
N ARG A 17 0.51 14.01 -12.86
CA ARG A 17 -0.54 13.25 -12.19
C ARG A 17 -0.45 13.40 -10.67
N PHE A 18 0.73 13.20 -10.09
CA PHE A 18 0.94 13.32 -8.66
C PHE A 18 0.61 14.73 -8.17
N ASN A 19 1.16 15.77 -8.83
CA ASN A 19 0.92 17.17 -8.46
C ASN A 19 -0.57 17.54 -8.52
N TYR A 20 -1.29 17.09 -9.54
CA TYR A 20 -2.73 17.32 -9.63
C TYR A 20 -3.48 16.64 -8.48
N ILE A 21 -3.26 15.34 -8.27
CA ILE A 21 -3.97 14.55 -7.25
C ILE A 21 -3.67 15.09 -5.86
N SER A 22 -2.40 15.36 -5.54
CA SER A 22 -1.99 15.89 -4.24
C SER A 22 -2.69 17.22 -3.93
N ARG A 23 -2.76 18.15 -4.89
CA ARG A 23 -3.51 19.39 -4.72
C ARG A 23 -5.02 19.16 -4.58
N PHE A 24 -5.58 18.21 -5.32
CA PHE A 24 -7.00 17.87 -5.26
C PHE A 24 -7.42 17.36 -3.88
N ILE A 25 -6.59 16.53 -3.23
CA ILE A 25 -6.86 15.96 -1.91
C ILE A 25 -6.26 16.77 -0.75
N GLY A 26 -5.54 17.85 -1.05
CA GLY A 26 -4.87 18.69 -0.04
C GLY A 26 -3.56 18.11 0.53
N PHE A 27 -3.01 17.06 -0.07
CA PHE A 27 -1.73 16.45 0.36
C PHE A 27 -0.54 17.38 0.04
N ASN A 28 0.24 17.69 1.07
CA ASN A 28 1.34 18.65 0.99
C ASN A 28 2.52 18.26 1.92
N GLN A 29 3.52 19.15 2.02
CA GLN A 29 4.74 18.88 2.77
C GLN A 29 4.50 18.69 4.28
N ASP A 30 3.46 19.30 4.85
CA ASP A 30 3.14 19.12 6.26
C ASP A 30 2.59 17.72 6.54
N ASP A 31 1.84 17.12 5.61
CA ASP A 31 1.41 15.73 5.71
C ASP A 31 2.61 14.77 5.71
N ILE A 32 3.61 15.01 4.86
CA ILE A 32 4.85 14.24 4.84
C ILE A 32 5.57 14.34 6.19
N LYS A 33 5.66 15.54 6.77
CA LYS A 33 6.26 15.73 8.11
C LYS A 33 5.47 14.98 9.19
N ILE A 34 4.13 14.97 9.11
CA ILE A 34 3.28 14.23 10.04
C ILE A 34 3.52 12.73 9.91
N LEU A 35 3.57 12.19 8.69
CA LEU A 35 3.91 10.78 8.43
C LEU A 35 5.27 10.42 9.06
N ASN A 36 6.29 11.26 8.86
CA ASN A 36 7.62 11.03 9.44
C ASN A 36 7.62 11.15 10.97
N THR A 37 6.81 12.04 11.55
CA THR A 37 6.65 12.17 13.01
C THR A 37 5.98 10.95 13.61
N LEU A 38 5.01 10.37 12.90
CA LEU A 38 4.31 9.15 13.32
C LEU A 38 5.13 7.88 13.05
N ALA A 39 6.08 7.91 12.12
CA ALA A 39 6.90 6.75 11.75
C ALA A 39 7.51 5.99 12.94
N PRO A 40 8.20 6.61 13.92
CA PRO A 40 8.76 5.87 15.07
C PRO A 40 7.70 5.17 15.94
N ILE A 41 6.46 5.66 15.93
CA ILE A 41 5.35 5.11 16.70
C ILE A 41 4.65 3.99 15.93
N ILE A 42 4.42 4.19 14.63
CA ILE A 42 3.62 3.29 13.80
C ILE A 42 4.46 2.15 13.19
N CYS A 43 5.73 2.39 12.88
CA CYS A 43 6.59 1.37 12.27
C CYS A 43 6.74 0.07 13.08
N PRO A 44 6.82 0.10 14.43
CA PRO A 44 6.78 -1.11 15.25
C PRO A 44 5.46 -1.88 15.19
N LEU A 45 4.36 -1.21 14.83
CA LEU A 45 3.01 -1.77 14.78
C LEU A 45 2.65 -2.35 13.41
N LEU A 46 3.47 -2.09 12.37
CA LEU A 46 3.22 -2.54 11.00
C LEU A 46 2.93 -4.05 10.86
N PRO A 47 3.64 -4.97 11.56
CA PRO A 47 3.32 -6.40 11.47
C PRO A 47 1.87 -6.69 11.87
N ALA A 48 1.37 -6.06 12.95
CA ALA A 48 -0.01 -6.25 13.41
C ALA A 48 -1.03 -5.57 12.48
N ILE A 49 -0.71 -4.40 11.93
CA ILE A 49 -1.55 -3.68 10.95
C ILE A 49 -1.72 -4.53 9.68
N VAL A 50 -0.61 -5.05 9.16
CA VAL A 50 -0.61 -5.90 7.96
C VAL A 50 -1.34 -7.21 8.22
N GLU A 51 -1.14 -7.84 9.38
CA GLU A 51 -1.88 -9.05 9.76
C GLU A 51 -3.40 -8.83 9.75
N LYS A 52 -3.87 -7.70 10.32
CA LYS A 52 -5.30 -7.33 10.28
C LYS A 52 -5.81 -7.16 8.84
N ALA A 53 -5.04 -6.51 7.98
CA ALA A 53 -5.41 -6.32 6.57
C ALA A 53 -5.50 -7.66 5.82
N TYR A 54 -4.54 -8.57 6.03
CA TYR A 54 -4.55 -9.90 5.41
C TYR A 54 -5.69 -10.77 5.91
N LYS A 55 -5.99 -10.76 7.21
CA LYS A 55 -7.18 -11.41 7.76
C LYS A 55 -8.45 -10.91 7.07
N LYS A 56 -8.57 -9.60 6.84
CA LYS A 56 -9.72 -9.02 6.13
C LYS A 56 -9.79 -9.47 4.67
N LEU A 57 -8.67 -9.51 3.96
CA LEU A 57 -8.62 -10.02 2.58
C LEU A 57 -8.98 -11.51 2.50
N TYR A 58 -8.73 -12.29 3.55
CA TYR A 58 -9.08 -13.70 3.62
C TYR A 58 -10.54 -13.97 4.03
N THR A 59 -11.32 -12.95 4.40
CA THR A 59 -12.76 -13.15 4.71
C THR A 59 -13.64 -13.33 3.48
N TYR A 60 -13.13 -13.03 2.28
CA TYR A 60 -13.85 -13.19 1.03
C TYR A 60 -13.03 -14.05 0.06
N ASP A 61 -13.71 -14.97 -0.60
CA ASP A 61 -13.12 -15.88 -1.59
C ASP A 61 -12.43 -15.13 -2.74
N ILE A 62 -13.11 -14.13 -3.31
CA ILE A 62 -12.62 -13.36 -4.47
C ILE A 62 -11.29 -12.64 -4.19
N THR A 63 -11.08 -12.14 -2.98
CA THR A 63 -9.81 -11.52 -2.58
C THR A 63 -8.76 -12.55 -2.19
N LYS A 64 -9.18 -13.68 -1.63
CA LYS A 64 -8.30 -14.81 -1.33
C LYS A 64 -7.68 -15.41 -2.60
N ASP A 65 -8.43 -15.43 -3.70
CA ASP A 65 -7.98 -16.06 -4.95
C ASP A 65 -6.72 -15.45 -5.55
N TYR A 66 -6.50 -14.14 -5.39
CA TYR A 66 -5.25 -13.48 -5.79
C TYR A 66 -4.00 -13.99 -5.05
N PHE A 67 -4.19 -14.66 -3.92
CA PHE A 67 -3.10 -15.29 -3.17
C PHE A 67 -2.76 -16.69 -3.66
N HIS A 68 -3.70 -17.36 -4.32
CA HIS A 68 -3.45 -18.60 -5.06
C HIS A 68 -2.71 -18.36 -6.39
N MET A 69 -2.74 -17.13 -6.90
CA MET A 69 -2.03 -16.74 -8.12
C MET A 69 -0.51 -16.64 -7.87
N ARG A 70 0.27 -17.24 -8.77
CA ARG A 70 1.71 -17.49 -8.67
C ARG A 70 2.52 -16.20 -8.49
N ASN A 71 3.42 -16.17 -7.51
CA ASN A 71 4.54 -15.21 -7.50
C ASN A 71 5.76 -15.82 -8.20
N ASP A 72 6.44 -15.03 -9.04
CA ASP A 72 7.71 -15.45 -9.63
C ASP A 72 8.77 -15.54 -8.51
N GLY A 73 9.18 -16.78 -8.17
CA GLY A 73 10.08 -17.09 -7.04
C GLY A 73 9.69 -18.33 -6.23
N PHE A 74 8.41 -18.73 -6.26
CA PHE A 74 7.90 -19.91 -5.54
C PHE A 74 7.58 -21.09 -6.50
N GLN A 75 8.47 -21.37 -7.45
CA GLN A 75 8.25 -22.40 -8.49
C GLN A 75 8.09 -23.83 -7.93
N GLN A 76 8.53 -24.09 -6.69
CA GLN A 76 8.65 -25.45 -6.13
C GLN A 76 7.49 -25.87 -5.22
N PHE A 77 6.61 -24.94 -4.82
CA PHE A 77 5.46 -25.27 -3.99
C PHE A 77 4.20 -25.24 -4.85
N LEU A 78 3.77 -26.43 -5.29
CA LEU A 78 2.38 -26.65 -5.67
C LEU A 78 1.64 -27.00 -4.37
N PRO A 79 0.87 -26.09 -3.76
CA PRO A 79 -0.27 -26.59 -3.03
C PRO A 79 -1.11 -27.30 -4.09
N ASN A 80 -1.31 -28.62 -3.94
CA ASN A 80 -2.45 -29.26 -4.60
C ASN A 80 -3.65 -28.34 -4.40
N LYS A 81 -4.55 -28.20 -5.39
CA LYS A 81 -5.78 -27.42 -5.22
C LYS A 81 -6.55 -27.78 -3.93
N ASP A 82 -6.30 -28.96 -3.39
CA ASP A 82 -6.83 -29.49 -2.13
C ASP A 82 -6.06 -29.09 -0.85
N CYS A 83 -4.81 -28.62 -0.94
CA CYS A 83 -4.01 -28.08 0.16
C CYS A 83 -3.97 -26.54 0.08
N GLY A 84 -5.12 -25.89 0.27
CA GLY A 84 -5.27 -24.44 0.06
C GLY A 84 -4.22 -23.57 0.79
N ILE A 85 -3.88 -22.43 0.20
CA ILE A 85 -3.00 -21.43 0.82
C ILE A 85 -3.74 -20.81 2.01
N THR A 86 -3.16 -20.98 3.19
CA THR A 86 -3.65 -20.41 4.45
C THR A 86 -2.89 -19.13 4.78
N LEU A 87 -3.37 -18.38 5.78
CA LEU A 87 -2.71 -17.19 6.29
C LEU A 87 -1.30 -17.46 6.85
N ASP A 88 -0.99 -18.71 7.17
CA ASP A 88 0.28 -19.17 7.76
C ASP A 88 1.25 -19.76 6.70
N SER A 89 0.92 -19.61 5.41
CA SER A 89 1.79 -20.08 4.33
C SER A 89 2.97 -19.14 4.14
N VAL A 90 4.18 -19.70 3.92
CA VAL A 90 5.43 -18.92 3.72
C VAL A 90 5.30 -17.85 2.62
N GLN A 91 4.56 -18.14 1.56
CA GLN A 91 4.28 -17.17 0.49
C GLN A 91 3.48 -15.95 1.01
N ILE A 92 2.56 -16.15 1.94
CA ILE A 92 1.76 -15.09 2.55
C ILE A 92 2.61 -14.25 3.48
N ASP A 93 3.47 -14.86 4.29
CA ASP A 93 4.40 -14.12 5.14
C ASP A 93 5.32 -13.22 4.31
N TYR A 94 5.87 -13.74 3.21
CA TYR A 94 6.65 -12.93 2.28
C TYR A 94 5.85 -11.73 1.73
N ARG A 95 4.57 -11.93 1.35
CA ARG A 95 3.73 -10.83 0.86
C ARG A 95 3.37 -9.82 1.97
N LYS A 96 3.18 -10.28 3.21
CA LYS A 96 2.98 -9.41 4.39
C LYS A 96 4.24 -8.56 4.65
N ASP A 97 5.41 -9.15 4.55
CA ASP A 97 6.69 -8.44 4.69
C ASP A 97 6.85 -7.36 3.63
N MET A 98 6.55 -7.66 2.37
CA MET A 98 6.60 -6.69 1.28
C MET A 98 5.64 -5.51 1.50
N LEU A 99 4.42 -5.76 2.00
CA LEU A 99 3.50 -4.69 2.37
C LEU A 99 4.04 -3.86 3.54
N SER A 100 4.65 -4.51 4.54
CA SER A 100 5.28 -3.82 5.67
C SER A 100 6.44 -2.92 5.23
N VAL A 101 7.27 -3.37 4.28
CA VAL A 101 8.36 -2.58 3.69
C VAL A 101 7.80 -1.37 2.94
N PHE A 102 6.75 -1.56 2.15
CA PHE A 102 6.08 -0.47 1.42
C PHE A 102 5.52 0.60 2.37
N LEU A 103 4.74 0.20 3.37
CA LEU A 103 4.15 1.11 4.35
C LEU A 103 5.21 1.84 5.18
N ARG A 104 6.27 1.12 5.61
CA ARG A 104 7.41 1.74 6.29
C ARG A 104 8.05 2.80 5.41
N ARG A 105 8.28 2.51 4.13
CA ARG A 105 8.92 3.46 3.22
C ARG A 105 8.08 4.72 3.03
N ILE A 106 6.75 4.61 2.92
CA ILE A 106 5.84 5.77 2.90
C ILE A 106 5.98 6.61 4.17
N LEU A 107 5.94 5.97 5.34
CA LEU A 107 6.03 6.65 6.63
C LEU A 107 7.37 7.37 6.83
N THR A 108 8.46 6.79 6.34
CA THR A 108 9.83 7.31 6.59
C THR A 108 10.37 8.22 5.49
N GLN A 109 9.77 8.24 4.30
CA GLN A 109 10.25 9.07 3.21
C GLN A 109 10.02 10.56 3.54
N THR A 110 11.10 11.34 3.59
CA THR A 110 11.07 12.77 3.93
C THR A 110 10.93 13.68 2.71
N ASP A 111 11.31 13.18 1.53
CA ASP A 111 11.25 13.89 0.26
C ASP A 111 10.58 13.01 -0.80
N TRP A 112 9.39 13.40 -1.24
CA TRP A 112 8.61 12.69 -2.26
C TRP A 112 9.02 13.14 -3.66
N ASN A 113 10.31 13.04 -3.96
CA ASN A 113 10.88 13.37 -5.25
C ASN A 113 10.56 12.33 -6.34
N GLU A 114 10.97 12.62 -7.57
CA GLU A 114 10.71 11.77 -8.73
C GLU A 114 11.10 10.30 -8.51
N SER A 115 12.23 10.02 -7.86
CA SER A 115 12.67 8.64 -7.61
C SER A 115 11.70 7.88 -6.68
N PHE A 116 11.14 8.57 -5.69
CA PHE A 116 10.13 7.99 -4.80
C PHE A 116 8.80 7.82 -5.53
N LEU A 117 8.39 8.78 -6.35
CA LEU A 117 7.19 8.66 -7.17
C LEU A 117 7.29 7.50 -8.16
N GLN A 118 8.45 7.29 -8.80
CA GLN A 118 8.70 6.14 -9.66
C GLN A 118 8.60 4.82 -8.89
N TYR A 119 9.10 4.78 -7.65
CA TYR A 119 8.89 3.63 -6.77
C TYR A 119 7.40 3.36 -6.50
N LEU A 120 6.61 4.38 -6.14
CA LEU A 120 5.16 4.23 -5.93
C LEU A 120 4.46 3.75 -7.20
N SER A 121 4.80 4.32 -8.36
CA SER A 121 4.28 3.88 -9.68
C SER A 121 4.60 2.41 -9.92
N ARG A 122 5.83 1.99 -9.63
CA ARG A 122 6.27 0.61 -9.79
C ARG A 122 5.49 -0.35 -8.89
N VAL A 123 5.21 0.04 -7.64
CA VAL A 123 4.37 -0.75 -6.73
C VAL A 123 2.94 -0.88 -7.29
N GLY A 124 2.39 0.16 -7.91
CA GLY A 124 1.11 0.05 -8.62
C GLY A 124 1.19 -0.93 -9.80
N GLU A 125 2.22 -0.80 -10.63
CA GLU A 125 2.41 -1.61 -11.84
C GLU A 125 2.55 -3.11 -11.57
N ILE A 126 3.15 -3.53 -10.45
CA ILE A 126 3.29 -4.96 -10.14
C ILE A 126 1.95 -5.67 -9.87
N HIS A 127 0.89 -4.93 -9.61
CA HIS A 127 -0.48 -5.45 -9.46
C HIS A 127 -1.24 -5.52 -10.79
N THR A 128 -0.57 -5.16 -11.89
CA THR A 128 -1.11 -5.21 -13.25
C THR A 128 -0.31 -6.17 -14.12
N ASN A 129 -0.86 -6.53 -15.27
CA ASN A 129 -0.16 -7.31 -16.29
C ASN A 129 1.02 -6.58 -16.99
N LYS A 130 1.38 -5.36 -16.57
CA LYS A 130 2.43 -4.54 -17.21
C LYS A 130 3.76 -4.50 -16.45
N GLY A 131 3.78 -4.85 -15.16
CA GLY A 131 4.98 -4.68 -14.34
C GLY A 131 5.36 -5.86 -13.44
N GLY A 132 4.39 -6.69 -13.05
CA GLY A 132 4.62 -7.82 -12.14
C GLY A 132 4.80 -9.15 -12.89
N SER A 133 4.46 -10.24 -12.21
CA SER A 133 4.22 -11.51 -12.91
C SER A 133 3.09 -11.29 -13.91
N SER A 134 3.25 -11.75 -15.15
CA SER A 134 2.19 -11.68 -16.17
C SER A 134 0.90 -12.40 -15.73
N SER A 135 1.00 -13.26 -14.72
CA SER A 135 -0.12 -13.95 -14.10
C SER A 135 -0.89 -13.13 -13.06
N ILE A 136 -0.40 -11.95 -12.65
CA ILE A 136 -1.03 -11.10 -11.62
C ILE A 136 -1.69 -9.91 -12.30
N ASN A 137 -3.01 -9.83 -12.18
CA ASN A 137 -3.81 -8.67 -12.58
C ASN A 137 -4.93 -8.49 -11.57
N VAL A 138 -4.71 -7.61 -10.59
CA VAL A 138 -5.67 -7.36 -9.51
C VAL A 138 -6.66 -6.30 -9.96
N ASP A 139 -7.95 -6.61 -9.92
CA ASP A 139 -8.97 -5.63 -10.29
C ASP A 139 -8.93 -4.42 -9.35
N TYR A 140 -9.07 -3.23 -9.93
CA TYR A 140 -8.96 -1.97 -9.20
C TYR A 140 -9.92 -1.90 -8.00
N ILE A 141 -11.09 -2.53 -8.09
CA ILE A 141 -12.06 -2.62 -6.98
C ILE A 141 -11.42 -3.22 -5.71
N HIS A 142 -10.59 -4.25 -5.85
CA HIS A 142 -9.94 -4.93 -4.73
C HIS A 142 -8.74 -4.15 -4.21
N ILE A 143 -8.00 -3.46 -5.08
CA ILE A 143 -6.95 -2.52 -4.67
C ILE A 143 -7.56 -1.37 -3.86
N ASN A 144 -8.64 -0.76 -4.35
CA ASN A 144 -9.33 0.32 -3.66
C ASN A 144 -9.90 -0.14 -2.29
N ALA A 145 -10.49 -1.33 -2.23
CA ALA A 145 -10.98 -1.91 -0.97
C ALA A 145 -9.86 -2.16 0.05
N LEU A 146 -8.69 -2.64 -0.40
CA LEU A 146 -7.52 -2.81 0.47
C LEU A 146 -7.01 -1.47 1.00
N LEU A 147 -6.89 -0.45 0.16
CA LEU A 147 -6.41 0.88 0.57
C LEU A 147 -7.34 1.51 1.61
N CYS A 148 -8.65 1.44 1.43
CA CYS A 148 -9.64 1.89 2.42
C CYS A 148 -9.57 1.05 3.73
N THR A 149 -9.34 -0.26 3.62
CA THR A 149 -9.15 -1.11 4.81
C THR A 149 -7.90 -0.70 5.58
N LEU A 150 -6.79 -0.42 4.90
CA LEU A 150 -5.55 0.05 5.53
C LEU A 150 -5.75 1.41 6.20
N GLU A 151 -6.41 2.35 5.52
CA GLU A 151 -6.76 3.66 6.09
C GLU A 151 -7.50 3.52 7.43
N ASN A 152 -8.58 2.71 7.47
CA ASN A 152 -9.33 2.48 8.69
C ASN A 152 -8.47 1.84 9.80
N ILE A 153 -7.65 0.84 9.47
CA ILE A 153 -6.74 0.21 10.45
C ILE A 153 -5.72 1.23 10.99
N PHE A 154 -5.18 2.10 10.14
CA PHE A 154 -4.27 3.16 10.58
C PHE A 154 -4.96 4.16 11.50
N ILE A 155 -6.17 4.61 11.15
CA ILE A 155 -6.97 5.50 12.00
C ILE A 155 -7.20 4.83 13.36
N ASP A 156 -7.76 3.63 13.40
CA ASP A 156 -8.03 2.91 14.65
C ASP A 156 -6.75 2.74 15.49
N THR A 157 -5.64 2.40 14.84
CA THR A 157 -4.35 2.23 15.51
C THR A 157 -3.86 3.55 16.09
N ILE A 158 -3.95 4.65 15.35
CA ILE A 158 -3.55 6.00 15.80
C ILE A 158 -4.41 6.45 16.98
N TRP A 159 -5.72 6.26 16.91
CA TRP A 159 -6.66 6.64 17.96
C TRP A 159 -6.53 5.80 19.24
N SER A 160 -5.97 4.60 19.13
CA SER A 160 -5.71 3.72 20.27
C SER A 160 -4.39 4.02 20.98
N ILE A 161 -3.60 4.99 20.51
CA ILE A 161 -2.32 5.36 21.11
C ILE A 161 -2.56 6.51 22.09
N ASP A 162 -2.53 6.19 23.39
CA ASP A 162 -2.74 7.15 24.48
C ASP A 162 -1.68 8.28 24.55
N SER A 163 -0.58 8.18 23.79
CA SER A 163 0.66 8.96 23.97
C SER A 163 1.05 9.89 22.81
N ILE A 164 0.16 10.21 21.87
CA ILE A 164 0.50 11.17 20.80
C ILE A 164 0.48 12.61 21.35
N GLU A 165 1.50 12.97 22.14
CA GLU A 165 1.80 14.36 22.46
C GLU A 165 2.51 15.02 21.27
N PHE A 166 1.76 15.73 20.43
CA PHE A 166 2.37 16.64 19.47
C PHE A 166 3.04 17.78 20.24
N LYS A 167 4.36 17.71 20.45
CA LYS A 167 5.14 18.84 20.95
C LYS A 167 4.98 20.00 19.97
N LYS A 168 4.11 20.97 20.31
CA LYS A 168 4.08 22.27 19.66
C LYS A 168 5.49 22.86 19.76
N LYS A 169 6.14 23.10 18.63
CA LYS A 169 7.30 24.00 18.61
C LYS A 169 6.79 25.39 18.97
N THR A 170 7.16 25.86 20.16
CA THR A 170 7.19 27.28 20.54
C THR A 170 8.09 28.07 19.62
#